data_AF-A0A1Q3H145-F1
#
_entry.id   AF-A0A1Q3H145-F1
#
_cell.length_a   1.000
_cell.length_b   1.000
_cell.length_c   1.000
_cell.angle_alpha   90.00
_cell.angle_beta   90.00
_cell.angle_gamma   90.00
#
_symmetry.space_group_name_H-M   'P 1'
#
loop_
_entity.id
_entity.type
_entity.pdbx_description
1 polymer ?
#
loop_
_entity_poly.entity_id
_entity_poly.type
_entity_poly.pdbx_seq_one_letter_code
_entity_poly.pdbx_strand_id
1 'polypeptide(L)'
;MKYRRLKNLLFLLLIVLLNLIGHITMAQPKVLESYTWKKRVLLVFTSHSKHALYQEQIKAFEKATAGVLDRDLVIFKIVGNQGFRPDNKPLSKTQNQQLRKYYKVPQMQFQVILIGKDGGEKMRTIKKVMDVKRLFRTIDAMPMRRSEMHRKGK
;
A
#
# COMPACT_ATOMS: atom_id res chain seq x y z
N MET A 1 -35.84 -13.69 -40.48
CA MET A 1 -35.17 -12.42 -40.05
C MET A 1 -35.41 -12.05 -38.57
N LYS A 2 -36.63 -12.22 -38.02
CA LYS A 2 -36.99 -11.88 -36.62
C LYS A 2 -36.14 -12.58 -35.54
N TYR A 3 -35.80 -13.86 -35.76
CA TYR A 3 -35.03 -14.69 -34.82
C TYR A 3 -33.56 -14.26 -34.65
N ARG A 4 -32.95 -13.70 -35.70
CA ARG A 4 -31.56 -13.20 -35.66
C ARG A 4 -31.43 -11.92 -34.83
N ARG A 5 -32.46 -11.05 -34.89
CA ARG A 5 -32.52 -9.84 -34.06
C ARG A 5 -32.72 -10.17 -32.58
N LEU A 6 -33.54 -11.18 -32.26
CA LEU A 6 -33.75 -11.61 -30.88
C LEU A 6 -32.48 -12.22 -30.26
N LYS A 7 -31.76 -13.09 -30.99
CA LYS A 7 -30.47 -13.64 -30.53
C LYS A 7 -29.42 -12.56 -30.29
N ASN A 8 -29.33 -11.57 -31.18
CA ASN A 8 -28.39 -10.45 -31.02
C ASN A 8 -28.76 -9.57 -29.82
N LEU A 9 -30.06 -9.36 -29.56
CA LEU A 9 -30.52 -8.61 -28.39
C LEU A 9 -30.23 -9.36 -27.07
N LEU A 10 -30.45 -10.68 -27.06
CA LEU A 10 -30.16 -11.55 -25.91
C LEU A 10 -28.65 -11.62 -25.62
N PHE A 11 -27.82 -11.64 -26.68
CA PHE A 11 -26.37 -11.60 -26.59
C PHE A 11 -25.85 -10.24 -26.07
N LEU A 12 -26.44 -9.12 -26.49
CA LEU A 12 -26.12 -7.79 -25.96
C LEU A 12 -26.52 -7.66 -24.48
N LEU A 13 -27.68 -8.19 -24.09
CA LEU A 13 -28.10 -8.25 -22.68
C LEU A 13 -27.13 -9.08 -21.82
N LEU A 14 -26.60 -10.19 -22.35
CA LEU A 14 -25.60 -11.01 -21.67
C LEU A 14 -24.28 -10.26 -21.44
N ILE A 15 -23.82 -9.48 -22.43
CA ILE A 15 -22.61 -8.65 -22.31
C ILE A 15 -22.81 -7.53 -21.26
N VAL A 16 -23.97 -6.89 -21.23
CA VAL A 16 -24.29 -5.86 -20.22
C VAL A 16 -24.34 -6.47 -18.81
N LEU A 17 -24.94 -7.66 -18.66
CA LEU A 17 -24.98 -8.41 -17.40
C LEU A 17 -23.59 -8.86 -16.92
N LEU A 18 -22.67 -9.19 -17.83
CA LEU A 18 -21.28 -9.52 -17.51
C LEU A 18 -20.47 -8.31 -16.99
N ASN A 19 -20.82 -7.09 -17.38
CA ASN A 19 -20.18 -5.86 -16.89
C ASN A 19 -20.74 -5.36 -15.55
N LEU A 20 -21.83 -5.95 -15.06
CA LEU A 20 -22.46 -5.64 -13.77
C LEU A 20 -21.89 -6.45 -12.60
N ILE A 21 -20.84 -7.25 -12.82
CA ILE A 21 -20.03 -7.82 -11.73
C ILE A 21 -19.26 -6.66 -11.08
N GLY A 22 -19.95 -5.95 -10.20
CA GLY A 22 -19.39 -4.89 -9.38
C GLY A 22 -18.12 -5.41 -8.73
N HIS A 23 -17.00 -4.75 -9.00
CA HIS A 23 -15.77 -5.06 -8.29
C HIS A 23 -16.04 -4.70 -6.83
N ILE A 24 -16.19 -5.72 -5.98
CA ILE A 24 -16.20 -5.53 -4.53
C ILE A 24 -14.81 -5.03 -4.17
N THR A 25 -14.63 -3.72 -4.25
CA THR A 25 -13.43 -3.06 -3.77
C THR A 25 -13.52 -3.17 -2.26
N MET A 26 -12.67 -4.01 -1.67
CA MET A 26 -12.50 -3.98 -0.23
C MET A 26 -12.06 -2.56 0.13
N ALA A 27 -12.80 -1.91 1.02
CA ALA A 27 -12.41 -0.61 1.55
C ALA A 27 -11.03 -0.72 2.20
N GLN A 28 -10.19 0.30 2.02
CA GLN A 28 -8.89 0.34 2.66
C GLN A 28 -9.03 0.23 4.19
N PRO A 29 -8.05 -0.36 4.89
CA PRO A 29 -8.07 -0.41 6.35
C PRO A 29 -8.19 1.00 6.94
N LYS A 30 -9.25 1.24 7.74
CA LYS A 30 -9.60 2.55 8.33
C LYS A 30 -8.44 3.28 9.01
N VAL A 31 -7.49 2.51 9.58
CA VAL A 31 -6.29 3.07 10.22
C VAL A 31 -5.41 3.89 9.26
N LEU A 32 -5.50 3.63 7.95
CA LEU A 32 -4.76 4.34 6.91
C LEU A 32 -5.48 5.59 6.40
N GLU A 33 -6.79 5.73 6.61
CA GLU A 33 -7.60 6.85 6.09
C GLU A 33 -7.03 8.22 6.49
N SER A 34 -6.53 8.35 7.72
CA SER A 34 -5.93 9.61 8.21
C SER A 34 -4.67 10.04 7.46
N TYR A 35 -4.07 9.15 6.66
CA TYR A 35 -2.86 9.40 5.87
C TYR A 35 -3.16 9.58 4.38
N THR A 36 -4.32 9.12 3.90
CA THR A 36 -4.74 9.30 2.51
C THR A 36 -4.78 10.80 2.16
N TRP A 37 -4.31 11.11 0.95
CA TRP A 37 -4.04 12.44 0.40
C TRP A 37 -3.02 13.30 1.16
N LYS A 38 -2.50 12.84 2.31
CA LYS A 38 -1.60 13.60 3.17
C LYS A 38 -0.18 13.06 3.20
N LYS A 39 -0.02 11.74 3.38
CA LYS A 39 1.27 11.07 3.57
C LYS A 39 1.33 9.76 2.77
N ARG A 40 2.55 9.38 2.37
CA ARG A 40 2.82 8.06 1.78
C ARG A 40 3.07 7.09 2.92
N VAL A 41 2.51 5.89 2.87
CA VAL A 41 2.62 4.92 3.96
C VAL A 41 3.56 3.78 3.55
N LEU A 42 4.54 3.48 4.40
CA LEU A 42 5.32 2.25 4.34
C LEU A 42 4.78 1.28 5.38
N LEU A 43 4.33 0.12 4.93
CA LEU A 43 3.94 -0.99 5.80
C LEU A 43 5.09 -2.00 5.83
N VAL A 44 5.71 -2.17 6.99
CA VAL A 44 6.82 -3.11 7.21
C VAL A 44 6.30 -4.29 8.03
N PHE A 45 6.11 -5.43 7.37
CA PHE A 45 5.64 -6.66 8.00
C PHE A 45 6.80 -7.58 8.34
N THR A 46 6.73 -8.21 9.50
CA THR A 46 7.65 -9.24 9.96
C THR A 46 6.94 -10.21 10.92
N SER A 47 7.54 -11.38 11.14
CA SER A 47 7.09 -12.35 12.15
C SER A 47 7.45 -11.93 13.57
N HIS A 48 8.65 -11.37 13.76
CA HIS A 48 9.16 -10.89 15.05
C HIS A 48 10.16 -9.74 14.87
N SER A 49 10.41 -8.99 15.94
CA SER A 49 11.25 -7.79 15.91
C SER A 49 12.72 -8.12 15.62
N LYS A 50 13.22 -9.27 16.07
CA LYS A 50 14.62 -9.70 15.85
C LYS A 50 14.91 -10.22 14.43
N HIS A 51 13.95 -10.21 13.51
CA HIS A 51 14.16 -10.75 12.16
C HIS A 51 15.20 -9.92 11.41
N ALA A 52 16.22 -10.56 10.82
CA ALA A 52 17.37 -9.88 10.23
C ALA A 52 16.96 -8.83 9.17
N LEU A 53 16.14 -9.22 8.19
CA LEU A 53 15.64 -8.30 7.16
C LEU A 53 14.84 -7.11 7.72
N TYR A 54 14.11 -7.33 8.83
CA TYR A 54 13.36 -6.25 9.48
C TYR A 54 14.30 -5.24 10.12
N GLN A 55 15.30 -5.72 10.86
CA GLN A 55 16.32 -4.86 11.48
C GLN A 55 17.11 -4.08 10.43
N GLU A 56 17.50 -4.74 9.34
CA GLU A 56 18.18 -4.11 8.21
C GLU A 56 17.31 -3.03 7.56
N GLN A 57 16.03 -3.32 7.30
CA GLN A 57 15.10 -2.36 6.70
C GLN A 57 14.87 -1.12 7.57
N ILE A 58 14.67 -1.30 8.88
CA ILE A 58 14.47 -0.19 9.82
C ILE A 58 15.72 0.70 9.85
N LYS A 59 16.91 0.11 9.98
CA LYS A 59 18.19 0.84 9.92
C LYS A 59 18.38 1.57 8.59
N ALA A 60 17.96 0.97 7.47
CA ALA A 60 18.04 1.61 6.16
C ALA A 60 17.16 2.86 6.08
N PHE A 61 15.96 2.83 6.67
CA PHE A 61 15.09 4.01 6.75
C PHE A 61 15.62 5.07 7.71
N GLU A 62 16.18 4.69 8.86
CA GLU A 62 16.82 5.61 9.82
C GLU A 62 18.00 6.35 9.20
N LYS A 63 18.88 5.64 8.48
CA LYS A 63 19.99 6.27 7.72
C LYS A 63 19.52 7.23 6.63
N ALA A 64 18.29 7.07 6.14
CA ALA A 64 17.71 7.88 5.07
C ALA A 64 16.62 8.85 5.58
N THR A 65 16.65 9.22 6.86
CA THR A 65 15.60 10.03 7.52
C THR A 65 15.23 11.30 6.74
N ALA A 66 16.22 12.06 6.26
CA ALA A 66 15.94 13.26 5.47
C ALA A 66 15.14 12.97 4.18
N GLY A 67 15.47 11.89 3.48
CA GLY A 67 14.76 11.47 2.27
C GLY A 67 13.35 10.93 2.55
N VAL A 68 13.15 10.28 3.70
CA VAL A 68 11.84 9.85 4.19
C VAL A 68 10.94 11.07 4.48
N LEU A 69 11.47 12.05 5.20
CA LEU A 69 10.75 13.27 5.57
C LEU A 69 10.38 14.12 4.35
N ASP A 70 11.32 14.37 3.43
CA ASP A 70 11.06 15.20 2.23
C ASP A 70 9.96 14.61 1.32
N ARG A 71 9.82 13.28 1.34
CA ARG A 71 8.82 12.54 0.57
C ARG A 71 7.55 12.23 1.34
N ASP A 72 7.33 12.87 2.49
CA ASP A 72 6.11 12.70 3.29
C ASP A 72 5.82 11.21 3.63
N LEU A 73 6.88 10.42 3.85
CA LEU A 73 6.74 9.00 4.18
C LEU A 73 6.52 8.83 5.68
N VAL A 74 5.61 7.91 6.03
CA VAL A 74 5.39 7.45 7.40
C VAL A 74 5.46 5.94 7.46
N ILE A 75 5.96 5.38 8.57
CA ILE A 75 6.24 3.95 8.68
C ILE A 75 5.33 3.31 9.72
N PHE A 76 4.62 2.28 9.29
CA PHE A 76 3.90 1.36 10.15
C PHE A 76 4.70 0.07 10.29
N LYS A 77 4.84 -0.41 11.52
CA LYS A 77 5.61 -1.62 11.84
C LYS A 77 4.62 -2.71 12.26
N ILE A 78 4.52 -3.81 11.53
CA ILE A 78 3.61 -4.92 11.79
C ILE A 78 4.46 -6.15 12.14
N VAL A 79 4.57 -6.44 13.44
CA VAL A 79 5.48 -7.42 14.04
C VAL A 79 4.68 -8.55 14.66
N GLY A 80 4.58 -9.69 13.97
CA GLY A 80 3.74 -10.80 14.40
C GLY A 80 2.30 -10.35 14.61
N ASN A 81 1.77 -10.53 15.83
CA ASN A 81 0.42 -10.11 16.23
C ASN A 81 0.34 -8.65 16.74
N GLN A 82 1.47 -7.97 16.85
CA GLN A 82 1.54 -6.58 17.31
C GLN A 82 1.83 -5.65 16.13
N GLY A 83 1.36 -4.42 16.21
CA GLY A 83 1.70 -3.42 15.22
C GLY A 83 1.78 -2.04 15.84
N PHE A 84 2.50 -1.14 15.18
CA PHE A 84 2.76 0.20 15.66
C PHE A 84 2.54 1.19 14.53
N ARG A 85 1.87 2.29 14.88
CA ARG A 85 1.68 3.46 14.05
C ARG A 85 3.00 4.25 13.96
N PRO A 86 3.08 5.26 13.06
CA PRO A 86 4.26 6.12 12.94
C PRO A 86 4.62 6.89 14.22
N ASP A 87 3.64 7.16 15.08
CA ASP A 87 3.82 7.80 16.39
C ASP A 87 4.15 6.78 17.51
N ASN A 88 4.54 5.56 17.14
CA ASN A 88 4.80 4.42 18.02
C ASN A 88 3.60 3.99 18.89
N LYS A 89 2.39 4.50 18.66
CA LYS A 89 1.20 3.98 19.35
C LYS A 89 0.85 2.58 18.82
N PRO A 90 0.45 1.65 19.69
CA PRO A 90 0.09 0.31 19.26
C PRO A 90 -1.17 0.33 18.39
N LEU A 91 -1.20 -0.55 17.41
CA LEU A 91 -2.40 -0.94 16.67
C LEU A 91 -3.22 -1.92 17.50
N SER A 92 -4.54 -1.84 17.38
CA SER A 92 -5.38 -2.92 17.90
C SER A 92 -5.13 -4.22 17.14
N LYS A 93 -5.43 -5.36 17.77
CA LYS A 93 -5.35 -6.69 17.13
C LYS A 93 -6.15 -6.73 15.82
N THR A 94 -7.35 -6.15 15.81
CA THR A 94 -8.21 -6.05 14.63
C THR A 94 -7.55 -5.23 13.52
N GLN A 95 -6.96 -4.07 13.84
CA GLN A 95 -6.26 -3.24 12.85
C GLN A 95 -5.07 -3.98 12.23
N ASN A 96 -4.29 -4.69 13.05
CA ASN A 96 -3.17 -5.50 12.58
C ASN A 96 -3.63 -6.60 11.60
N GLN A 97 -4.66 -7.35 12.00
CA GLN A 97 -5.25 -8.42 11.18
C GLN A 97 -5.85 -7.87 9.88
N GLN A 98 -6.54 -6.72 9.94
CA GLN A 98 -7.08 -6.04 8.76
C GLN A 98 -5.99 -5.66 7.78
N LEU A 99 -4.87 -5.08 8.24
CA LEU A 99 -3.74 -4.76 7.37
C LEU A 99 -3.16 -6.01 6.70
N ARG A 100 -2.90 -7.09 7.47
CA ARG A 100 -2.37 -8.34 6.90
C ARG A 100 -3.34 -8.97 5.91
N LYS A 101 -4.63 -9.03 6.23
CA LYS A 101 -5.68 -9.59 5.37
C LYS A 101 -5.81 -8.79 4.08
N TYR A 102 -5.93 -7.47 4.19
CA TYR A 102 -6.12 -6.58 3.04
C TYR A 102 -4.95 -6.67 2.06
N TYR A 103 -3.72 -6.59 2.57
CA TYR A 103 -2.52 -6.64 1.75
C TYR A 103 -1.99 -8.07 1.49
N LYS A 104 -2.76 -9.10 1.88
CA LYS A 104 -2.47 -10.52 1.65
C LYS A 104 -1.07 -10.92 2.12
N VAL A 105 -0.68 -10.49 3.32
CA VAL A 105 0.65 -10.77 3.90
C VAL A 105 0.56 -11.94 4.90
N PRO A 106 1.23 -13.08 4.63
CA PRO A 106 1.30 -14.19 5.57
C PRO A 106 1.96 -13.81 6.90
N GLN A 107 1.58 -14.50 7.98
CA GLN A 107 2.02 -14.17 9.33
C GLN A 107 3.54 -14.24 9.51
N MET A 108 4.17 -15.23 8.88
CA MET A 108 5.59 -15.52 9.04
C MET A 108 6.49 -14.86 7.98
N GLN A 109 5.95 -13.96 7.16
CA GLN A 109 6.68 -13.40 6.02
C GLN A 109 7.11 -11.96 6.25
N PHE A 110 8.38 -11.69 5.99
CA PHE A 110 8.87 -10.33 5.84
C PHE A 110 8.41 -9.72 4.51
N GLN A 111 7.72 -8.59 4.56
CA GLN A 111 7.32 -7.82 3.38
C GLN A 111 7.36 -6.32 3.67
N VAL A 112 7.66 -5.52 2.65
CA VAL A 112 7.54 -4.06 2.72
C VAL A 112 6.68 -3.58 1.57
N ILE A 113 5.69 -2.75 1.88
CA ILE A 113 4.72 -2.23 0.92
C ILE A 113 4.71 -0.70 0.99
N LEU A 114 4.85 -0.05 -0.16
CA LEU A 114 4.63 1.38 -0.33
C LEU A 114 3.18 1.61 -0.78
N ILE A 115 2.47 2.43 -0.02
CA ILE A 115 1.15 2.97 -0.34
C ILE A 115 1.31 4.46 -0.67
N GLY A 116 0.78 4.86 -1.83
CA GLY A 116 0.77 6.25 -2.27
C GLY A 116 -0.17 7.11 -1.43
N LYS A 117 -0.08 8.44 -1.60
CA LYS A 117 -1.05 9.38 -1.03
C LYS A 117 -2.45 9.14 -1.58
N ASP A 118 -2.58 8.58 -2.78
CA ASP A 118 -3.86 8.17 -3.37
C ASP A 118 -4.43 6.86 -2.77
N GLY A 119 -3.75 6.26 -1.79
CA GLY A 119 -4.13 4.98 -1.18
C GLY A 119 -3.77 3.76 -2.03
N GLY A 120 -3.26 3.93 -3.25
CA GLY A 120 -2.87 2.80 -4.11
C GLY A 120 -1.56 2.16 -3.65
N GLU A 121 -1.45 0.84 -3.75
CA GLU A 121 -0.16 0.14 -3.63
C GLU A 121 0.73 0.50 -4.82
N LYS A 122 1.98 0.91 -4.55
CA LYS A 122 2.93 1.39 -5.56
C LYS A 122 4.13 0.49 -5.74
N MET A 123 4.55 -0.16 -4.66
CA MET A 123 5.71 -1.04 -4.67
C MET A 123 5.60 -2.05 -3.53
N ARG A 124 6.03 -3.29 -3.80
CA ARG A 124 6.09 -4.36 -2.81
C ARG A 124 7.41 -5.11 -2.92
N THR A 125 7.94 -5.52 -1.77
CA THR A 125 9.03 -6.49 -1.67
C THR A 125 8.63 -7.63 -0.77
N ILE A 126 9.08 -8.83 -1.13
CA ILE A 126 8.78 -10.09 -0.44
C ILE A 126 10.10 -10.75 -0.10
N LYS A 127 10.29 -11.12 1.17
CA LYS A 127 11.47 -11.85 1.67
C LYS A 127 12.82 -11.18 1.34
N LYS A 128 12.82 -9.86 1.14
CA LYS A 128 14.03 -9.04 0.90
C LYS A 128 13.80 -7.61 1.32
N VAL A 129 14.87 -6.92 1.70
CA VAL A 129 14.84 -5.48 2.01
C VAL A 129 14.45 -4.68 0.78
N MET A 130 13.63 -3.66 0.98
CA MET A 130 13.31 -2.64 0.01
C MET A 130 14.48 -1.66 -0.12
N ASP A 131 15.07 -1.64 -1.32
CA ASP A 131 16.11 -0.68 -1.66
C ASP A 131 15.57 0.75 -1.58
N VAL A 132 16.17 1.56 -0.70
CA VAL A 132 15.71 2.93 -0.40
C VAL A 132 15.91 3.86 -1.59
N LYS A 133 16.96 3.69 -2.40
CA LYS A 133 17.20 4.53 -3.58
C LYS A 133 16.13 4.26 -4.64
N ARG A 134 15.79 2.99 -4.88
CA ARG A 134 14.71 2.57 -5.76
C ARG A 134 13.37 3.07 -5.26
N LEU A 135 13.09 2.94 -3.96
CA LEU A 135 11.88 3.47 -3.34
C LEU A 135 11.72 4.96 -3.65
N PHE A 136 12.76 5.77 -3.43
CA PHE A 136 12.71 7.21 -3.68
C PHE A 136 12.53 7.54 -5.15
N ARG A 137 13.24 6.86 -6.07
CA ARG A 137 13.02 7.02 -7.51
C ARG A 137 11.59 6.67 -7.93
N THR A 138 11.03 5.59 -7.39
CA THR A 138 9.62 5.22 -7.62
C THR A 138 8.68 6.33 -7.15
N ILE A 139 8.95 6.92 -5.98
CA ILE A 139 8.14 8.01 -5.44
C ILE A 139 8.26 9.27 -6.32
N ASP A 140 9.47 9.66 -6.71
CA ASP A 140 9.73 10.86 -7.50
C ASP A 140 9.16 10.77 -8.93
N ALA A 141 8.97 9.56 -9.44
CA ALA A 141 8.27 9.33 -10.69
C ALA A 141 6.74 9.51 -10.59
N MET A 142 6.15 9.54 -9.39
CA MET A 142 4.68 9.65 -9.24
C MET A 142 4.17 11.05 -9.59
N PRO A 143 3.03 11.19 -10.30
CA PRO A 143 2.51 12.49 -10.74
C PRO A 143 2.35 13.50 -9.59
N MET A 144 1.74 13.09 -8.48
CA MET A 144 1.57 13.96 -7.32
C MET A 144 2.90 14.42 -6.73
N ARG A 145 3.93 13.57 -6.73
CA ARG A 145 5.26 13.95 -6.26
C ARG A 145 5.90 14.98 -7.17
N ARG A 146 5.75 14.83 -8.49
CA ARG A 146 6.22 15.85 -9.44
C ARG A 146 5.56 17.19 -9.15
N SER A 147 4.23 17.23 -8.96
CA SER A 147 3.52 18.48 -8.61
C SER A 147 4.01 19.10 -7.30
N GLU A 148 4.29 18.30 -6.26
CA GLU A 148 4.88 18.78 -5.00
C GLU A 148 6.24 19.47 -5.23
N MET A 149 7.11 18.85 -6.02
CA MET A 149 8.45 19.39 -6.33
C MET A 149 8.36 20.69 -7.13
N HIS A 150 7.45 20.78 -8.10
CA HIS A 150 7.22 22.02 -8.84
C HIS A 150 6.71 23.16 -7.95
N ARG A 151 5.86 22.84 -6.96
CA ARG A 151 5.35 23.84 -6.01
C ARG A 151 6.41 24.29 -4.99
N LYS A 152 7.32 23.40 -4.58
CA LYS A 152 8.41 23.72 -3.63
C LYS A 152 9.58 24.47 -4.28
N GLY A 153 9.75 24.36 -5.60
CA GLY A 153 10.80 25.07 -6.34
C GLY A 153 10.43 26.50 -6.75
N LYS A 154 9.22 26.95 -6.43
CA LYS A 154 8.82 28.36 -6.40
C LYS A 154 8.96 28.88 -4.98
#